data_AF-X1RA40-F1
#
_entry.id   AF-X1RA40-F1
#
_cell.length_a   1.000
_cell.length_b   1.000
_cell.length_c   1.000
_cell.angle_alpha   90.00
_cell.angle_beta   90.00
_cell.angle_gamma   90.00
#
_symmetry.space_group_name_H-M   'P 1'
#
loop_
_entity.id
_entity.type
_entity.pdbx_description
1 polymer ?
#
loop_
_entity_poly.entity_id
_entity_poly.type
_entity_poly.pdbx_seq_one_letter_code
_entity_poly.pdbx_strand_id
1 'polypeptide(L)'
;QYKFGTGDPPDFRERENGCLQSLKEGYLPVVETAWLDREIEYRQEAFAAFLDGSLKNSLEKHGDEDIVCLMQFSIRNTTIGKKRAQLWFLIQPSEGLSFEEGFIKAEGRVVPGETVKDKWKVQKYEEPLIRGYIDIKDKGELTPRTYVDKLEDAHSIANAIAYEVELDSYEEHTINLTIPFASLVDRGLLSSLSYKEKLNEVISYWKDYIGEGMQVNVPDPIINDFYKAVPIHVVISVDKDPYSSLYEVPAGTYRYGPLGTEACWQIRQLDYRGYHKQAEKYLETFVRTQGERFLDGNFKSKKGAFQGVGVYGDEIYIK
;
A
#
# COMPACT_ATOMS: atom_id res chain seq x y z
N GLN A 1 -1.58 -6.62 -7.15
CA GLN A 1 -2.58 -6.40 -6.08
C GLN A 1 -2.53 -7.58 -5.13
N TYR A 2 -2.50 -7.31 -3.82
CA TYR A 2 -2.66 -8.33 -2.78
C TYR A 2 -4.15 -8.44 -2.42
N LYS A 3 -4.67 -9.65 -2.30
CA LYS A 3 -6.07 -9.93 -1.95
C LYS A 3 -6.12 -10.87 -0.75
N PHE A 4 -7.04 -10.60 0.16
CA PHE A 4 -7.22 -11.38 1.38
C PHE A 4 -8.62 -12.00 1.40
N GLY A 5 -8.72 -13.32 1.43
CA GLY A 5 -9.99 -14.04 1.47
C GLY A 5 -10.19 -14.76 2.81
N THR A 6 -11.42 -15.03 3.23
CA THR A 6 -11.68 -15.84 4.44
C THR A 6 -12.67 -16.96 4.15
N GLY A 7 -12.48 -18.10 4.82
CA GLY A 7 -13.39 -19.25 4.72
C GLY A 7 -13.06 -20.23 3.59
N ASP A 8 -13.97 -21.19 3.41
CA ASP A 8 -13.93 -22.25 2.40
C ASP A 8 -15.35 -22.48 1.85
N PRO A 9 -15.66 -22.07 0.61
CA PRO A 9 -14.77 -21.36 -0.32
C PRO A 9 -14.40 -19.95 0.19
N PRO A 10 -13.25 -19.38 -0.22
CA PRO A 10 -12.83 -18.07 0.26
C PRO A 10 -13.72 -16.94 -0.27
N ASP A 11 -14.15 -16.06 0.64
CA ASP A 11 -14.85 -14.81 0.32
C ASP A 11 -13.86 -13.63 0.42
N PHE A 12 -13.66 -12.91 -0.68
CA PHE A 12 -12.81 -11.71 -0.75
C PHE A 12 -13.56 -10.40 -0.45
N ARG A 13 -14.88 -10.48 -0.23
CA ARG A 13 -15.71 -9.37 0.25
C ARG A 13 -15.76 -8.16 -0.71
N GLU A 14 -15.72 -8.39 -2.01
CA GLU A 14 -15.79 -7.34 -3.07
C GLU A 14 -17.20 -6.77 -3.30
N ARG A 15 -18.14 -7.05 -2.39
CA ARG A 15 -19.53 -6.56 -2.44
C ARG A 15 -19.70 -5.36 -1.51
N GLU A 16 -20.73 -4.56 -1.76
CA GLU A 16 -21.13 -3.48 -0.86
C GLU A 16 -21.40 -4.04 0.56
N ASN A 17 -20.91 -3.33 1.58
CA ASN A 17 -21.00 -3.74 2.99
C ASN A 17 -20.36 -5.11 3.31
N GLY A 18 -19.46 -5.62 2.46
CA GLY A 18 -18.72 -6.86 2.72
C GLY A 18 -17.74 -6.75 3.91
N CYS A 19 -17.36 -5.53 4.28
CA CYS A 19 -16.57 -5.20 5.46
C CYS A 19 -16.90 -3.79 5.95
N LEU A 20 -16.49 -3.48 7.17
CA LEU A 20 -16.45 -2.12 7.71
C LEU A 20 -15.02 -1.61 7.66
N GLN A 21 -14.81 -0.40 7.17
CA GLN A 21 -13.49 0.22 7.09
C GLN A 21 -13.51 1.61 7.71
N SER A 22 -12.46 1.93 8.45
CA SER A 22 -12.22 3.24 9.07
C SER A 22 -10.75 3.60 9.05
N LEU A 23 -10.45 4.89 9.17
CA LEU A 23 -9.12 5.37 9.53
C LEU A 23 -8.99 5.40 11.05
N LYS A 24 -7.82 5.04 11.57
CA LYS A 24 -7.54 5.11 12.99
C LYS A 24 -7.71 6.56 13.48
N GLU A 25 -8.42 6.73 14.59
CA GLU A 25 -8.83 8.05 15.11
C GLU A 25 -9.61 8.93 14.10
N GLY A 26 -10.16 8.34 13.04
CA GLY A 26 -10.94 9.03 12.01
C GLY A 26 -10.11 9.67 10.89
N TYR A 27 -8.80 9.89 11.09
CA TYR A 27 -7.98 10.64 10.12
C TYR A 27 -6.55 10.12 9.93
N LEU A 28 -6.01 9.27 10.80
CA LEU A 28 -4.64 8.76 10.66
C LEU A 28 -4.59 7.75 9.51
N PRO A 29 -3.49 7.71 8.72
CA PRO A 29 -3.37 6.80 7.57
C PRO A 29 -3.01 5.38 8.01
N VAL A 30 -3.76 4.88 8.99
CA VAL A 30 -3.77 3.51 9.47
C VAL A 30 -5.18 3.00 9.22
N VAL A 31 -5.32 2.07 8.29
CA VAL A 31 -6.62 1.57 7.84
C VAL A 31 -7.01 0.38 8.70
N GLU A 32 -8.14 0.51 9.38
CA GLU A 32 -8.76 -0.54 10.17
C GLU A 32 -9.92 -1.13 9.35
N THR A 33 -9.92 -2.44 9.14
CA THR A 33 -10.96 -3.16 8.39
C THR A 33 -11.46 -4.32 9.24
N ALA A 34 -12.78 -4.42 9.43
CA ALA A 34 -13.40 -5.47 10.23
C ALA A 34 -14.50 -6.17 9.45
N TRP A 35 -14.61 -7.50 9.61
CA TRP A 35 -15.67 -8.29 9.02
C TRP A 35 -15.92 -9.56 9.84
N LEU A 36 -17.10 -10.16 9.62
CA LEU A 36 -17.49 -11.44 10.19
C LEU A 36 -17.63 -12.45 9.07
N ASP A 37 -16.86 -13.53 9.10
CA ASP A 37 -17.10 -14.71 8.29
C ASP A 37 -17.77 -15.76 9.15
N ARG A 38 -19.10 -15.86 9.00
CA ARG A 38 -19.99 -16.74 9.79
C ARG A 38 -19.84 -16.52 11.29
N GLU A 39 -18.95 -17.27 11.94
CA GLU A 39 -18.72 -17.27 13.39
C GLU A 39 -17.32 -16.76 13.78
N ILE A 40 -16.48 -16.41 12.79
CA ILE A 40 -15.12 -15.91 13.01
C ILE A 40 -15.07 -14.42 12.66
N GLU A 41 -14.77 -13.59 13.66
CA GLU A 41 -14.50 -12.17 13.48
C GLU A 41 -13.05 -11.98 13.04
N TYR A 42 -12.85 -11.15 12.02
CA TYR A 42 -11.54 -10.72 11.55
C TYR A 42 -11.44 -9.22 11.69
N ARG A 43 -10.32 -8.75 12.21
CA ARG A 43 -9.90 -7.34 12.17
C ARG A 43 -8.54 -7.26 11.53
N GLN A 44 -8.36 -6.28 10.66
CA GLN A 44 -7.13 -5.99 9.98
C GLN A 44 -6.75 -4.54 10.21
N GLU A 45 -5.54 -4.30 10.70
CA GLU A 45 -4.94 -2.97 10.77
C GLU A 45 -3.75 -2.91 9.83
N ALA A 46 -3.75 -1.97 8.87
CA ALA A 46 -2.69 -1.82 7.88
C ALA A 46 -2.19 -0.38 7.75
N PHE A 47 -0.88 -0.23 7.56
CA PHE A 47 -0.22 1.05 7.37
C PHE A 47 1.11 0.88 6.61
N ALA A 48 1.58 1.95 5.99
CA ALA A 48 2.89 1.97 5.32
C ALA A 48 3.96 2.61 6.21
N ALA A 49 5.19 2.12 6.12
CA ALA A 49 6.36 2.68 6.78
C ALA A 49 7.62 2.42 5.95
N PHE A 50 8.70 3.13 6.25
CA PHE A 50 10.02 2.75 5.70
C PHE A 50 10.49 1.44 6.32
N LEU A 51 11.08 0.58 5.48
CA LEU A 51 11.75 -0.65 5.88
C LEU A 51 12.86 -0.33 6.88
N ASP A 52 13.71 0.65 6.54
CA ASP A 52 14.77 1.14 7.41
C ASP A 52 14.61 2.64 7.71
N GLY A 53 15.05 3.03 8.90
CA GLY A 53 14.96 4.39 9.39
C GLY A 53 13.54 4.83 9.76
N SER A 54 13.38 6.16 9.87
CA SER A 54 12.16 6.81 10.36
C SER A 54 11.50 7.71 9.31
N LEU A 55 10.18 7.89 9.43
CA LEU A 55 9.38 8.86 8.65
C LEU A 55 9.76 10.33 8.92
N LYS A 56 10.45 10.61 10.04
CA LYS A 56 10.91 11.96 10.37
C LYS A 56 11.82 12.55 9.29
N ASN A 57 11.83 13.89 9.22
CA ASN A 57 12.55 14.66 8.22
C ASN A 57 12.21 14.22 6.79
N SER A 58 10.93 13.98 6.51
CA SER A 58 10.43 13.48 5.23
C SER A 58 10.90 14.32 4.02
N LEU A 59 11.07 15.63 4.20
CA LEU A 59 11.59 16.51 3.14
C LEU A 59 13.06 16.27 2.76
N GLU A 60 13.86 15.69 3.67
CA GLU A 60 15.29 15.40 3.51
C GLU A 60 15.54 14.02 2.88
N LYS A 61 14.49 13.19 2.79
CA LYS A 61 14.52 11.85 2.17
C LYS A 61 14.92 11.91 0.71
N HIS A 62 15.56 10.88 0.19
CA HIS A 62 16.03 10.85 -1.19
C HIS A 62 14.84 10.72 -2.17
N GLY A 63 13.83 9.91 -1.84
CA GLY A 63 12.66 9.66 -2.68
C GLY A 63 12.56 8.22 -3.21
N ASP A 64 13.56 7.39 -2.93
CA ASP A 64 13.63 5.96 -3.29
C ASP A 64 13.82 5.05 -2.07
N GLU A 65 13.49 5.53 -0.87
CA GLU A 65 13.51 4.71 0.34
C GLU A 65 12.67 3.44 0.18
N ASP A 66 13.18 2.32 0.69
CA ASP A 66 12.42 1.08 0.73
C ASP A 66 11.21 1.22 1.65
N ILE A 67 10.02 1.00 1.09
CA ILE A 67 8.75 1.07 1.80
C ILE A 67 8.15 -0.31 1.96
N VAL A 68 7.55 -0.55 3.13
CA VAL A 68 6.78 -1.74 3.46
C VAL A 68 5.36 -1.35 3.88
N CYS A 69 4.40 -2.21 3.56
CA CYS A 69 3.09 -2.23 4.17
C CYS A 69 3.10 -3.26 5.30
N LEU A 70 2.85 -2.82 6.53
CA LEU A 70 2.67 -3.70 7.67
C LEU A 70 1.17 -3.90 7.90
N MET A 71 0.78 -5.15 8.16
CA MET A 71 -0.58 -5.55 8.43
C MET A 71 -0.62 -6.46 9.65
N GLN A 72 -1.62 -6.27 10.51
CA GLN A 72 -1.94 -7.21 11.57
C GLN A 72 -3.35 -7.72 11.37
N PHE A 73 -3.54 -9.04 11.49
CA PHE A 73 -4.85 -9.67 11.49
C PHE A 73 -5.13 -10.23 12.88
N SER A 74 -6.20 -9.77 13.52
CA SER A 74 -6.79 -10.41 14.71
C SER A 74 -7.96 -11.28 14.28
N ILE A 75 -7.91 -12.56 14.64
CA ILE A 75 -8.83 -13.60 14.19
C ILE A 75 -9.46 -14.22 15.43
N ARG A 76 -10.77 -14.06 15.58
CA ARG A 76 -11.48 -14.41 16.82
C ARG A 76 -12.65 -15.33 16.56
N ASN A 77 -12.69 -16.44 17.29
CA ASN A 77 -13.92 -17.24 17.41
C ASN A 77 -14.93 -16.46 18.25
N THR A 78 -16.17 -16.30 17.78
CA THR A 78 -17.22 -15.56 18.49
C THR A 78 -18.21 -16.46 19.21
N THR A 79 -17.96 -17.78 19.24
CA THR A 79 -18.90 -18.79 19.70
C THR A 79 -18.27 -19.78 20.68
N ILE A 80 -19.12 -20.61 21.29
CA ILE A 80 -18.70 -21.77 22.09
C ILE A 80 -18.28 -22.91 21.16
N GLY A 81 -17.25 -23.64 21.56
CA GLY A 81 -16.71 -24.79 20.85
C GLY A 81 -15.51 -24.41 20.00
N LYS A 82 -14.66 -25.41 19.74
CA LYS A 82 -13.45 -25.24 18.94
C LYS A 82 -13.82 -25.03 17.47
N LYS A 83 -13.23 -24.04 16.82
CA LYS A 83 -13.48 -23.67 15.43
C LYS A 83 -12.17 -23.55 14.66
N ARG A 84 -12.21 -23.82 13.36
CA ARG A 84 -11.08 -23.58 12.45
C ARG A 84 -11.35 -22.31 11.66
N ALA A 85 -10.42 -21.36 11.74
CA ALA A 85 -10.42 -20.15 10.94
C ALA A 85 -9.46 -20.32 9.75
N GLN A 86 -9.73 -19.59 8.66
CA GLN A 86 -8.92 -19.62 7.44
C GLN A 86 -8.78 -18.22 6.86
N LEU A 87 -7.55 -17.85 6.51
CA LEU A 87 -7.21 -16.61 5.82
C LEU A 87 -6.37 -16.94 4.57
N TRP A 88 -6.80 -16.42 3.43
CA TRP A 88 -6.18 -16.64 2.13
C TRP A 88 -5.42 -15.41 1.70
N PHE A 89 -4.21 -15.59 1.20
CA PHE A 89 -3.31 -14.57 0.65
C PHE A 89 -3.13 -14.81 -0.84
N LEU A 90 -3.65 -13.91 -1.66
CA LEU A 90 -3.54 -13.98 -3.12
C LEU A 90 -2.80 -12.78 -3.69
N ILE A 91 -2.18 -13.00 -4.84
CA ILE A 91 -1.49 -11.96 -5.60
C ILE A 91 -2.04 -11.96 -7.03
N GLN A 92 -2.36 -10.77 -7.53
CA GLN A 92 -2.82 -10.54 -8.89
C GLN A 92 -1.91 -9.55 -9.63
N PRO A 93 -1.50 -9.81 -10.89
CA PRO A 93 -1.73 -11.05 -11.65
C PRO A 93 -1.17 -12.31 -10.98
N SER A 94 -1.76 -13.48 -11.28
CA SER A 94 -1.43 -14.74 -10.60
C SER A 94 0.04 -15.12 -10.78
N GLU A 95 0.67 -15.52 -9.68
CA GLU A 95 2.03 -16.05 -9.62
C GLU A 95 2.01 -17.44 -8.98
N GLY A 96 2.99 -18.28 -9.31
CA GLY A 96 3.21 -19.51 -8.58
C GLY A 96 3.81 -19.17 -7.22
N LEU A 97 3.10 -19.46 -6.14
CA LEU A 97 3.49 -19.10 -4.77
C LEU A 97 4.04 -20.29 -4.01
N SER A 98 5.10 -20.03 -3.25
CA SER A 98 5.68 -20.92 -2.26
C SER A 98 5.87 -20.17 -0.95
N PHE A 99 6.19 -20.90 0.12
CA PHE A 99 6.58 -20.28 1.38
C PHE A 99 7.74 -21.04 2.02
N GLU A 100 8.62 -20.32 2.71
CA GLU A 100 9.75 -20.87 3.46
C GLU A 100 10.11 -19.92 4.61
N GLU A 101 10.19 -20.44 5.83
CA GLU A 101 10.58 -19.65 7.03
C GLU A 101 9.78 -18.34 7.21
N GLY A 102 8.48 -18.37 6.92
CA GLY A 102 7.60 -17.21 6.97
C GLY A 102 7.69 -16.28 5.75
N PHE A 103 8.62 -16.48 4.83
CA PHE A 103 8.67 -15.72 3.58
C PHE A 103 7.71 -16.30 2.54
N ILE A 104 6.83 -15.46 2.01
CA ILE A 104 6.01 -15.75 0.83
C ILE A 104 6.83 -15.40 -0.41
N LYS A 105 7.04 -16.37 -1.29
CA LYS A 105 7.87 -16.22 -2.50
C LYS A 105 7.03 -16.46 -3.75
N ALA A 106 7.29 -15.67 -4.77
CA ALA A 106 6.79 -15.88 -6.12
C ALA A 106 7.87 -16.57 -6.95
N GLU A 107 7.58 -17.79 -7.40
CA GLU A 107 8.48 -18.62 -8.24
C GLU A 107 8.49 -18.15 -9.70
N GLY A 108 7.40 -17.51 -10.14
CA GLY A 108 7.23 -17.09 -11.52
C GLY A 108 5.80 -16.69 -11.85
N ARG A 109 5.63 -16.15 -13.06
CA ARG A 109 4.31 -15.74 -13.58
C ARG A 109 3.52 -16.96 -14.03
N VAL A 110 2.22 -16.96 -13.75
CA VAL A 110 1.31 -17.95 -14.32
C VAL A 110 0.96 -17.53 -15.75
N VAL A 111 1.34 -18.35 -16.72
CA VAL A 111 1.14 -18.08 -18.15
C VAL A 111 0.50 -19.29 -18.84
N PRO A 112 -0.17 -19.10 -19.99
CA PRO A 112 -0.68 -20.21 -20.77
C PRO A 112 0.41 -21.24 -21.10
N GLY A 113 0.05 -22.52 -21.00
CA GLY A 113 0.91 -23.62 -21.42
C GLY A 113 1.08 -23.69 -22.93
N GLU A 114 2.11 -24.40 -23.36
CA GLU A 114 2.37 -24.65 -24.80
C GLU A 114 1.39 -25.68 -25.40
N THR A 115 0.84 -26.56 -24.56
CA THR A 115 -0.08 -27.61 -24.98
C THR A 115 -1.43 -27.48 -24.25
N VAL A 116 -2.48 -28.02 -24.87
CA VAL A 116 -3.83 -28.10 -24.25
C VAL A 116 -3.81 -28.96 -22.97
N LYS A 117 -2.83 -29.87 -22.84
CA LYS A 117 -2.65 -30.69 -21.64
C LYS A 117 -2.09 -29.87 -20.47
N ASP A 118 -1.14 -28.99 -20.75
CA ASP A 118 -0.43 -28.20 -19.75
C ASP A 118 -1.05 -26.80 -19.59
N LYS A 119 -2.40 -26.68 -19.71
CA LYS A 119 -3.21 -25.44 -19.85
C LYS A 119 -2.54 -24.17 -19.29
N TRP A 120 -1.98 -24.27 -18.09
CA TRP A 120 -1.17 -23.24 -17.44
C TRP A 120 0.20 -23.77 -16.99
N LYS A 121 1.24 -22.93 -17.07
CA LYS A 121 2.57 -23.18 -16.52
C LYS A 121 3.10 -21.99 -15.72
N VAL A 122 4.08 -22.24 -14.86
CA VAL A 122 4.84 -21.18 -14.19
C VAL A 122 6.05 -20.81 -15.05
N GLN A 123 6.04 -19.62 -15.64
CA GLN A 123 7.24 -19.02 -16.23
C GLN A 123 8.11 -18.49 -15.09
N LYS A 124 9.15 -19.26 -14.75
CA LYS A 124 10.02 -18.97 -13.62
C LYS A 124 10.72 -17.62 -13.75
N TYR A 125 10.87 -16.94 -12.63
CA TYR A 125 11.83 -15.84 -12.51
C TYR A 125 13.26 -16.40 -12.47
N GLU A 126 14.25 -15.52 -12.69
CA GLU A 126 15.66 -15.90 -12.50
C GLU A 126 15.91 -16.38 -11.07
N GLU A 127 15.33 -15.67 -10.10
CA GLU A 127 15.31 -16.02 -8.68
C GLU A 127 13.90 -15.79 -8.10
N PRO A 128 13.47 -16.58 -7.10
CA PRO A 128 12.19 -16.36 -6.44
C PRO A 128 12.11 -14.98 -5.79
N LEU A 129 11.04 -14.25 -6.09
CA LEU A 129 10.85 -12.89 -5.60
C LEU A 129 10.08 -12.89 -4.28
N ILE A 130 10.50 -12.06 -3.32
CA ILE A 130 9.79 -11.93 -2.04
C ILE A 130 8.50 -11.13 -2.27
N ARG A 131 7.40 -11.65 -1.74
CA ARG A 131 6.08 -11.01 -1.75
C ARG A 131 5.59 -10.63 -0.37
N GLY A 132 6.19 -11.19 0.67
CA GLY A 132 5.98 -10.75 2.03
C GLY A 132 6.63 -11.67 3.05
N TYR A 133 6.57 -11.25 4.30
CA TYR A 133 6.95 -12.03 5.47
C TYR A 133 5.75 -12.12 6.40
N ILE A 134 5.39 -13.34 6.82
CA ILE A 134 4.28 -13.62 7.72
C ILE A 134 4.79 -14.24 9.03
N ASP A 135 4.44 -13.60 10.13
CA ASP A 135 4.68 -14.08 11.49
C ASP A 135 3.36 -14.58 12.08
N ILE A 136 3.25 -15.91 12.19
CA ILE A 136 2.05 -16.60 12.69
C ILE A 136 2.04 -16.76 14.22
N LYS A 137 3.02 -16.20 14.93
CA LYS A 137 3.14 -16.26 16.40
C LYS A 137 3.05 -17.70 16.94
N ASP A 138 3.77 -18.61 16.28
CA ASP A 138 3.89 -20.02 16.64
C ASP A 138 2.56 -20.81 16.70
N LYS A 139 1.49 -20.32 16.06
CA LYS A 139 0.19 -21.00 16.02
C LYS A 139 -0.41 -21.01 14.61
N GLY A 140 -0.98 -22.15 14.25
CA GLY A 140 -1.60 -22.38 12.93
C GLY A 140 -0.60 -22.91 11.90
N GLU A 141 -1.06 -23.04 10.67
CA GLU A 141 -0.30 -23.62 9.56
C GLU A 141 -0.48 -22.77 8.29
N LEU A 142 0.58 -22.67 7.49
CA LEU A 142 0.57 -22.04 6.17
C LEU A 142 0.70 -23.13 5.11
N THR A 143 -0.16 -23.08 4.10
CA THR A 143 -0.14 -24.06 3.01
C THR A 143 -0.34 -23.36 1.65
N PRO A 144 0.50 -23.62 0.64
CA PRO A 144 0.21 -23.22 -0.72
C PRO A 144 -1.04 -23.91 -1.22
N ARG A 145 -1.99 -23.14 -1.76
CA ARG A 145 -3.26 -23.63 -2.29
C ARG A 145 -3.48 -23.08 -3.68
N THR A 146 -4.23 -23.82 -4.46
CA THR A 146 -4.78 -23.33 -5.72
C THR A 146 -6.10 -22.63 -5.44
N TYR A 147 -6.23 -21.41 -5.92
CA TYR A 147 -7.49 -20.67 -5.99
C TYR A 147 -7.84 -20.40 -7.45
N VAL A 148 -9.10 -20.66 -7.79
CA VAL A 148 -9.67 -20.50 -9.13
C VAL A 148 -10.84 -19.55 -9.00
N ASP A 149 -10.73 -18.35 -9.55
CA ASP A 149 -11.82 -17.37 -9.55
C ASP A 149 -12.75 -17.64 -10.73
N LYS A 150 -12.15 -17.90 -11.89
CA LYS A 150 -12.83 -18.15 -13.16
C LYS A 150 -12.43 -19.50 -13.74
N LEU A 151 -13.32 -20.07 -14.54
CA LEU A 151 -13.07 -21.34 -15.25
C LEU A 151 -11.78 -21.32 -16.07
N GLU A 152 -11.41 -20.16 -16.61
CA GLU A 152 -10.17 -19.97 -17.36
C GLU A 152 -8.89 -19.99 -16.52
N ASP A 153 -8.94 -19.81 -15.20
CA ASP A 153 -7.75 -19.70 -14.35
C ASP A 153 -6.97 -21.02 -14.23
N ALA A 154 -5.77 -20.97 -13.64
CA ALA A 154 -4.95 -22.15 -13.40
C ALA A 154 -5.49 -23.02 -12.26
N HIS A 155 -5.90 -24.25 -12.57
CA HIS A 155 -6.48 -25.20 -11.60
C HIS A 155 -5.43 -26.06 -10.87
N SER A 156 -4.17 -26.04 -11.29
CA SER A 156 -3.11 -26.92 -10.76
C SER A 156 -1.89 -26.17 -10.24
N ILE A 157 -1.91 -24.83 -10.24
CA ILE A 157 -0.80 -24.01 -9.76
C ILE A 157 -1.23 -23.38 -8.45
N ALA A 158 -0.44 -23.61 -7.40
CA ALA A 158 -0.61 -22.91 -6.15
C ALA A 158 -0.34 -21.42 -6.36
N ASN A 159 -1.39 -20.61 -6.33
CA ASN A 159 -1.37 -19.16 -6.53
C ASN A 159 -1.87 -18.40 -5.30
N ALA A 160 -2.07 -19.12 -4.20
CA ALA A 160 -2.48 -18.60 -2.92
C ALA A 160 -1.67 -19.25 -1.80
N ILE A 161 -1.48 -18.53 -0.70
CA ILE A 161 -1.11 -19.12 0.59
C ILE A 161 -2.37 -19.11 1.46
N ALA A 162 -2.72 -20.24 2.06
CA ALA A 162 -3.79 -20.31 3.05
C ALA A 162 -3.19 -20.47 4.44
N TYR A 163 -3.57 -19.60 5.35
CA TYR A 163 -3.30 -19.70 6.78
C TYR A 163 -4.50 -20.32 7.48
N GLU A 164 -4.28 -21.32 8.32
CA GLU A 164 -5.33 -22.00 9.06
C GLU A 164 -4.97 -22.10 10.54
N VAL A 165 -5.94 -21.82 11.41
CA VAL A 165 -5.72 -21.88 12.85
C VAL A 165 -6.94 -22.43 13.57
N GLU A 166 -6.71 -23.30 14.54
CA GLU A 166 -7.75 -23.74 15.45
C GLU A 166 -7.85 -22.78 16.64
N LEU A 167 -9.07 -22.38 16.96
CA LEU A 167 -9.41 -21.44 18.01
C LEU A 167 -10.40 -22.09 18.98
N ASP A 168 -10.09 -22.05 20.27
CA ASP A 168 -11.01 -22.43 21.33
C ASP A 168 -12.18 -21.45 21.46
N SER A 169 -13.10 -21.72 22.39
CA SER A 169 -14.27 -20.89 22.63
C SER A 169 -13.85 -19.45 22.93
N TYR A 170 -14.33 -18.50 22.13
CA TYR A 170 -14.01 -17.08 22.28
C TYR A 170 -12.53 -16.69 22.15
N GLU A 171 -11.67 -17.61 21.71
CA GLU A 171 -10.24 -17.36 21.56
C GLU A 171 -9.96 -16.42 20.39
N GLU A 172 -8.99 -15.52 20.59
CA GLU A 172 -8.44 -14.64 19.57
C GLU A 172 -6.97 -14.96 19.34
N HIS A 173 -6.57 -15.02 18.08
CA HIS A 173 -5.20 -15.17 17.64
C HIS A 173 -4.81 -14.05 16.70
N THR A 174 -3.55 -13.61 16.76
CA THR A 174 -3.06 -12.50 15.94
C THR A 174 -1.85 -12.93 15.13
N ILE A 175 -1.82 -12.51 13.86
CA ILE A 175 -0.67 -12.68 12.96
C ILE A 175 -0.26 -11.33 12.36
N ASN A 176 1.01 -11.21 11.98
CA ASN A 176 1.51 -10.02 11.29
C ASN A 176 1.99 -10.40 9.90
N LEU A 177 1.79 -9.50 8.94
CA LEU A 177 2.27 -9.60 7.57
C LEU A 177 3.00 -8.31 7.20
N THR A 178 4.18 -8.45 6.62
CA THR A 178 4.95 -7.34 6.05
C THR A 178 5.10 -7.54 4.55
N ILE A 179 4.61 -6.60 3.76
CA ILE A 179 4.65 -6.63 2.30
C ILE A 179 5.59 -5.54 1.81
N PRO A 180 6.69 -5.87 1.12
CA PRO A 180 7.56 -4.86 0.54
C PRO A 180 6.95 -4.27 -0.75
N PHE A 181 7.15 -2.97 -0.98
CA PHE A 181 6.69 -2.28 -2.20
C PHE A 181 7.43 -2.80 -3.45
N ALA A 182 8.74 -3.03 -3.34
CA ALA A 182 9.57 -3.68 -4.36
C ALA A 182 10.13 -5.01 -3.82
N SER A 183 10.36 -5.99 -4.69
CA SER A 183 10.84 -7.33 -4.28
C SER A 183 12.31 -7.38 -3.88
N LEU A 184 13.02 -6.25 -3.97
CA LEU A 184 14.47 -6.12 -3.81
C LEU A 184 14.87 -5.77 -2.37
N VAL A 185 14.21 -6.39 -1.40
CA VAL A 185 14.38 -6.05 0.01
C VAL A 185 15.28 -7.05 0.74
N ASP A 186 16.13 -6.55 1.64
CA ASP A 186 16.89 -7.36 2.59
C ASP A 186 15.94 -8.21 3.46
N ARG A 187 16.06 -9.53 3.31
CA ARG A 187 15.26 -10.51 4.07
C ARG A 187 15.39 -10.34 5.58
N GLY A 188 16.60 -10.05 6.06
CA GLY A 188 16.87 -9.91 7.50
C GLY A 188 16.21 -8.68 8.09
N LEU A 189 16.18 -7.57 7.34
CA LEU A 189 15.44 -6.37 7.75
C LEU A 189 13.94 -6.65 7.74
N LEU A 190 13.41 -7.31 6.70
CA LEU A 190 11.98 -7.57 6.58
C LEU A 190 11.42 -8.41 7.74
N SER A 191 12.15 -9.44 8.17
CA SER A 191 11.72 -10.33 9.25
C SER A 191 11.98 -9.80 10.66
N SER A 192 12.87 -8.81 10.82
CA SER A 192 13.18 -8.20 12.13
C SER A 192 12.29 -7.00 12.48
N LEU A 193 11.45 -6.54 11.56
CA LEU A 193 10.55 -5.42 11.80
C LEU A 193 9.53 -5.70 12.91
N SER A 194 9.49 -4.81 13.89
CA SER A 194 8.47 -4.80 14.93
C SER A 194 7.23 -4.03 14.48
N TYR A 195 6.13 -4.75 14.30
CA TYR A 195 4.82 -4.16 13.98
C TYR A 195 4.45 -3.01 14.91
N LYS A 196 4.55 -3.25 16.22
CA LYS A 196 4.11 -2.30 17.25
C LYS A 196 4.98 -1.04 17.27
N GLU A 197 6.28 -1.18 17.11
CA GLU A 197 7.19 -0.03 17.09
C GLU A 197 6.95 0.84 15.86
N LYS A 198 6.82 0.23 14.67
CA LYS A 198 6.51 0.96 13.44
C LYS A 198 5.13 1.61 13.48
N LEU A 199 4.11 0.96 14.04
CA LEU A 199 2.78 1.54 14.22
C LEU A 199 2.84 2.80 15.09
N ASN A 200 3.52 2.73 16.25
CA ASN A 200 3.66 3.87 17.16
C ASN A 200 4.42 5.01 16.49
N GLU A 201 5.47 4.69 15.73
CA GLU A 201 6.24 5.68 14.97
C GLU A 201 5.37 6.41 13.94
N VAL A 202 4.60 5.66 13.15
CA VAL A 202 3.69 6.19 12.12
C VAL A 202 2.62 7.09 12.75
N ILE A 203 1.99 6.63 13.84
CA ILE A 203 1.00 7.43 14.56
C ILE A 203 1.61 8.72 15.09
N SER A 204 2.78 8.64 15.72
CA SER A 204 3.47 9.83 16.25
C SER A 204 3.80 10.81 15.14
N TYR A 205 4.40 10.33 14.05
CA TYR A 205 4.77 11.16 12.91
C TYR A 205 3.58 11.92 12.33
N TRP A 206 2.46 11.23 12.07
CA TRP A 206 1.30 11.88 11.46
C TRP A 206 0.59 12.82 12.43
N LYS A 207 0.59 12.53 13.74
CA LYS A 207 0.09 13.48 14.74
C LYS A 207 0.95 14.73 14.81
N ASP A 208 2.27 14.59 14.81
CA ASP A 208 3.21 15.71 14.80
C ASP A 208 3.03 16.55 13.53
N TYR A 209 2.99 15.90 12.36
CA TYR A 209 2.75 16.53 11.06
C TYR A 209 1.44 17.34 11.05
N ILE A 210 0.35 16.77 11.56
CA ILE A 210 -0.92 17.52 11.67
C ILE A 210 -0.83 18.66 12.68
N GLY A 211 -0.12 18.48 13.78
CA GLY A 211 0.08 19.50 14.81
C GLY A 211 0.85 20.73 14.35
N GLU A 212 1.72 20.60 13.35
CA GLU A 212 2.48 21.73 12.76
C GLU A 212 1.59 22.71 11.98
N GLY A 213 0.46 22.24 11.46
CA GLY A 213 -0.47 23.03 10.66
C GLY A 213 -1.46 23.86 11.49
N MET A 214 -2.32 24.58 10.77
CA MET A 214 -3.47 25.26 11.32
C MET A 214 -4.44 24.26 11.95
N GLN A 215 -4.84 24.54 13.18
CA GLN A 215 -5.81 23.72 13.92
C GLN A 215 -7.22 24.30 13.76
N VAL A 216 -8.17 23.45 13.40
CA VAL A 216 -9.60 23.79 13.30
C VAL A 216 -10.37 22.80 14.15
N ASN A 217 -11.31 23.33 14.94
CA ASN A 217 -12.22 22.53 15.74
C ASN A 217 -13.64 23.08 15.59
N VAL A 218 -14.54 22.25 15.06
CA VAL A 218 -15.97 22.51 14.96
C VAL A 218 -16.77 21.49 15.76
N PRO A 219 -18.07 21.72 16.05
CA PRO A 219 -18.89 20.76 16.78
C PRO A 219 -19.08 19.40 16.09
N ASP A 220 -18.90 19.33 14.77
CA ASP A 220 -19.02 18.10 13.98
C ASP A 220 -17.67 17.35 13.90
N PRO A 221 -17.55 16.15 14.50
CA PRO A 221 -16.30 15.39 14.48
C PRO A 221 -15.89 14.93 13.08
N ILE A 222 -16.84 14.67 12.17
CA ILE A 222 -16.52 14.20 10.81
C ILE A 222 -15.79 15.31 10.04
N ILE A 223 -16.21 16.57 10.24
CA ILE A 223 -15.55 17.72 9.61
C ILE A 223 -14.14 17.92 10.18
N ASN A 224 -13.95 17.72 11.49
CA ASN A 224 -12.63 17.78 12.11
C ASN A 224 -11.70 16.69 11.55
N ASP A 225 -12.19 15.46 11.41
CA ASP A 225 -11.40 14.33 10.92
C ASP A 225 -11.08 14.50 9.43
N PHE A 226 -12.06 14.91 8.62
CA PHE A 226 -11.84 15.25 7.21
C PHE A 226 -10.79 16.36 7.05
N TYR A 227 -10.89 17.42 7.87
CA TYR A 227 -9.92 18.51 7.84
C TYR A 227 -8.49 18.02 8.11
N LYS A 228 -8.30 17.11 9.08
CA LYS A 228 -6.99 16.53 9.40
C LYS A 228 -6.51 15.53 8.34
N ALA A 229 -7.40 14.73 7.76
CA ALA A 229 -7.03 13.70 6.79
C ALA A 229 -6.53 14.30 5.46
N VAL A 230 -7.12 15.40 4.99
CA VAL A 230 -6.81 16.00 3.69
C VAL A 230 -5.31 16.28 3.44
N PRO A 231 -4.56 16.97 4.32
CA PRO A 231 -3.13 17.20 4.10
C PRO A 231 -2.32 15.90 4.11
N ILE A 232 -2.72 14.88 4.88
CA ILE A 232 -2.08 13.56 4.89
C ILE A 232 -2.22 12.91 3.51
N HIS A 233 -3.44 12.87 2.96
CA HIS A 233 -3.68 12.29 1.64
C HIS A 233 -2.90 12.99 0.53
N VAL A 234 -2.77 14.32 0.59
CA VAL A 234 -1.94 15.06 -0.37
C VAL A 234 -0.50 14.63 -0.24
N VAL A 235 0.11 14.69 0.95
CA VAL A 235 1.55 14.36 1.10
C VAL A 235 1.86 12.90 0.77
N ILE A 236 0.96 11.96 1.09
CA ILE A 236 1.13 10.55 0.69
C ILE A 236 1.09 10.39 -0.84
N SER A 237 0.37 11.25 -1.56
CA SER A 237 0.22 11.14 -3.01
C SER A 237 1.33 11.78 -3.82
N VAL A 238 2.21 12.57 -3.20
CA VAL A 238 3.28 13.28 -3.90
C VAL A 238 4.52 12.41 -3.97
N ASP A 239 5.06 12.24 -5.17
CA ASP A 239 6.33 11.56 -5.39
C ASP A 239 7.50 12.54 -5.31
N LYS A 240 8.61 12.11 -4.72
CA LYS A 240 9.88 12.84 -4.78
C LYS A 240 10.78 12.15 -5.79
N ASP A 241 11.22 12.89 -6.79
CA ASP A 241 12.18 12.37 -7.74
C ASP A 241 13.59 12.29 -7.10
N PRO A 242 14.19 11.09 -6.99
CA PRO A 242 15.52 10.94 -6.42
C PRO A 242 16.63 11.66 -7.21
N TYR A 243 16.46 11.85 -8.53
CA TYR A 243 17.53 12.42 -9.36
C TYR A 243 17.61 13.95 -9.29
N SER A 244 16.46 14.63 -9.37
CA SER A 244 16.37 16.09 -9.32
C SER A 244 16.04 16.64 -7.93
N SER A 245 15.61 15.77 -7.00
CA SER A 245 15.05 16.13 -5.69
C SER A 245 13.79 17.01 -5.76
N LEU A 246 13.16 17.11 -6.93
CA LEU A 246 11.90 17.83 -7.14
C LEU A 246 10.71 16.95 -6.73
N TYR A 247 9.59 17.59 -6.38
CA TYR A 247 8.36 16.90 -6.01
C TYR A 247 7.36 16.95 -7.15
N GLU A 248 6.86 15.79 -7.56
CA GLU A 248 5.78 15.68 -8.52
C GLU A 248 4.45 15.61 -7.78
N VAL A 249 3.59 16.61 -7.99
CA VAL A 249 2.27 16.68 -7.35
C VAL A 249 1.21 16.18 -8.34
N PRO A 250 0.83 14.90 -8.31
CA PRO A 250 -0.11 14.34 -9.28
C PRO A 250 -1.52 14.86 -9.05
N ALA A 251 -2.31 14.93 -10.13
CA ALA A 251 -3.74 15.18 -10.03
C ALA A 251 -4.50 13.97 -9.44
N GLY A 252 -3.92 12.77 -9.53
CA GLY A 252 -4.42 11.56 -8.86
C GLY A 252 -3.31 10.53 -8.68
N THR A 253 -3.24 9.95 -7.48
CA THR A 253 -2.13 9.17 -6.92
C THR A 253 -1.49 8.12 -7.85
N TYR A 254 -2.26 7.43 -8.71
CA TYR A 254 -1.73 6.29 -9.48
C TYR A 254 -1.59 6.50 -10.99
N ARG A 255 -2.51 7.23 -11.62
CA ARG A 255 -2.62 7.28 -13.09
C ARG A 255 -2.70 8.68 -13.65
N TYR A 256 -3.01 9.66 -12.82
CA TYR A 256 -3.20 11.02 -13.28
C TYR A 256 -2.03 11.88 -12.77
N GLY A 257 -1.01 11.98 -13.61
CA GLY A 257 0.25 12.64 -13.30
C GLY A 257 0.12 14.14 -12.99
N PRO A 258 1.25 14.82 -12.78
CA PRO A 258 1.23 16.20 -12.33
C PRO A 258 0.73 17.14 -13.43
N LEU A 259 -0.17 18.04 -13.05
CA LEU A 259 -0.64 19.15 -13.86
C LEU A 259 -0.73 20.39 -12.99
N GLY A 260 -0.16 21.51 -13.46
CA GLY A 260 -0.08 22.73 -12.67
C GLY A 260 -1.46 23.27 -12.25
N THR A 261 -2.48 23.07 -13.08
CA THR A 261 -3.87 23.47 -12.80
C THR A 261 -4.45 22.74 -11.60
N GLU A 262 -4.17 21.47 -11.40
CA GLU A 262 -4.65 20.65 -10.28
C GLU A 262 -3.71 20.77 -9.07
N ALA A 263 -2.40 20.72 -9.32
CA ALA A 263 -1.37 20.83 -8.29
C ALA A 263 -1.46 22.17 -7.54
N CYS A 264 -1.77 23.28 -8.22
CA CYS A 264 -1.85 24.59 -7.55
C CYS A 264 -2.92 24.64 -6.45
N TRP A 265 -4.02 23.87 -6.57
CA TRP A 265 -5.03 23.77 -5.51
C TRP A 265 -4.49 23.01 -4.31
N GLN A 266 -3.79 21.89 -4.55
CA GLN A 266 -3.17 21.08 -3.50
C GLN A 266 -2.08 21.87 -2.76
N ILE A 267 -1.22 22.56 -3.50
CA ILE A 267 -0.13 23.39 -2.95
C ILE A 267 -0.71 24.55 -2.14
N ARG A 268 -1.68 25.29 -2.70
CA ARG A 268 -2.25 26.46 -2.03
C ARG A 268 -3.00 26.10 -0.77
N GLN A 269 -3.72 24.97 -0.73
CA GLN A 269 -4.38 24.56 0.50
C GLN A 269 -3.38 24.21 1.61
N LEU A 270 -2.21 23.65 1.28
CA LEU A 270 -1.16 23.35 2.24
C LEU A 270 -0.61 24.66 2.82
N ASP A 271 -0.34 25.63 1.96
CA ASP A 271 0.10 26.97 2.36
C ASP A 271 -0.89 27.67 3.29
N TYR A 272 -2.18 27.68 2.94
CA TYR A 272 -3.24 28.26 3.79
C TYR A 272 -3.40 27.56 5.14
N ARG A 273 -2.98 26.30 5.24
CA ARG A 273 -2.99 25.51 6.47
C ARG A 273 -1.68 25.60 7.24
N GLY A 274 -0.74 26.48 6.86
CA GLY A 274 0.52 26.66 7.58
C GLY A 274 1.66 25.73 7.14
N TYR A 275 1.44 24.83 6.17
CA TYR A 275 2.46 23.93 5.62
C TYR A 275 3.35 24.62 4.57
N HIS A 276 3.81 25.83 4.87
CA HIS A 276 4.51 26.72 3.94
C HIS A 276 5.74 26.06 3.30
N LYS A 277 6.55 25.35 4.09
CA LYS A 277 7.74 24.64 3.60
C LYS A 277 7.39 23.56 2.57
N GLN A 278 6.31 22.82 2.81
CA GLN A 278 5.85 21.79 1.89
C GLN A 278 5.36 22.42 0.59
N ALA A 279 4.54 23.47 0.70
CA ALA A 279 4.00 24.20 -0.45
C ALA A 279 5.10 24.81 -1.32
N GLU A 280 6.12 25.42 -0.71
CA GLU A 280 7.30 25.96 -1.40
C GLU A 280 8.03 24.87 -2.19
N LYS A 281 8.32 23.72 -1.56
CA LYS A 281 9.00 22.59 -2.23
C LYS A 281 8.21 22.04 -3.41
N TYR A 282 6.89 22.01 -3.29
CA TYR A 282 6.02 21.53 -4.36
C TYR A 282 5.90 22.54 -5.51
N LEU A 283 5.90 23.84 -5.20
CA LEU A 283 5.89 24.90 -6.21
C LEU A 283 7.21 24.98 -6.99
N GLU A 284 8.34 24.70 -6.34
CA GLU A 284 9.69 24.74 -6.94
C GLU A 284 9.76 23.92 -8.22
N THR A 285 9.12 22.74 -8.27
CA THR A 285 9.07 21.90 -9.47
C THR A 285 8.54 22.66 -10.69
N PHE A 286 7.46 23.43 -10.53
CA PHE A 286 6.87 24.20 -11.64
C PHE A 286 7.74 25.38 -12.06
N VAL A 287 8.45 26.00 -11.10
CA VAL A 287 9.40 27.08 -11.37
C VAL A 287 10.61 26.55 -12.14
N ARG A 288 11.15 25.40 -11.70
CA ARG A 288 12.36 24.79 -12.27
C ARG A 288 12.13 24.15 -13.64
N THR A 289 10.93 23.65 -13.88
CA THR A 289 10.56 23.02 -15.16
C THR A 289 9.85 23.99 -16.11
N GLN A 290 9.82 25.28 -15.79
CA GLN A 290 9.18 26.28 -16.63
C GLN A 290 9.83 26.32 -18.02
N GLY A 291 9.00 26.14 -19.05
CA GLY A 291 9.48 26.14 -20.43
C GLY A 291 10.12 24.83 -20.86
N GLU A 292 9.93 23.73 -20.11
CA GLU A 292 10.38 22.41 -20.54
C GLU A 292 9.50 21.81 -21.64
N ARG A 293 8.20 22.14 -21.65
CA ARG A 293 7.25 21.68 -22.68
C ARG A 293 6.90 22.80 -23.66
N PHE A 294 6.59 22.40 -24.90
CA PHE A 294 5.92 23.27 -25.86
C PHE A 294 4.46 23.44 -25.46
N LEU A 295 3.88 24.58 -25.84
CA LEU A 295 2.43 24.75 -25.84
C LEU A 295 1.84 23.94 -27.01
N ASP A 296 0.64 23.40 -26.81
CA ASP A 296 -0.08 22.69 -27.87
C ASP A 296 -0.32 23.59 -29.09
N GLY A 297 0.07 23.12 -30.27
CA GLY A 297 -0.09 23.85 -31.53
C GLY A 297 1.22 24.12 -32.26
N ASN A 298 1.23 25.14 -33.14
CA ASN A 298 2.36 25.41 -34.04
C ASN A 298 3.38 26.40 -33.45
N PHE A 299 3.68 26.27 -32.16
CA PHE A 299 4.66 27.11 -31.47
C PHE A 299 6.08 26.73 -31.93
N LYS A 300 6.90 27.75 -32.22
CA LYS A 300 8.27 27.55 -32.73
C LYS A 300 9.33 27.54 -31.64
N SER A 301 8.94 27.75 -30.38
CA SER A 301 9.84 27.84 -29.24
C SER A 301 9.09 27.56 -27.94
N LYS A 302 9.81 26.98 -26.96
CA LYS A 302 9.38 26.81 -25.56
C LYS A 302 9.77 28.00 -24.65
N LYS A 303 10.57 28.95 -25.16
CA LYS A 303 11.04 30.12 -24.40
C LYS A 303 9.85 30.98 -23.92
N GLY A 304 9.77 31.19 -22.61
CA GLY A 304 8.70 31.99 -22.00
C GLY A 304 7.38 31.24 -21.83
N ALA A 305 7.31 29.95 -22.16
CA ALA A 305 6.17 29.13 -21.78
C ALA A 305 6.15 29.00 -20.24
N PHE A 306 5.00 29.28 -19.63
CA PHE A 306 4.78 29.10 -18.19
C PHE A 306 4.43 27.67 -17.81
N GLN A 307 4.18 26.81 -18.81
CA GLN A 307 3.91 25.41 -18.59
C GLN A 307 5.20 24.67 -18.20
N GLY A 308 5.11 23.86 -17.15
CA GLY A 308 6.15 22.92 -16.73
C GLY A 308 5.51 21.64 -16.23
N VAL A 309 6.09 20.50 -16.62
CA VAL A 309 6.31 19.25 -15.86
C VAL A 309 6.86 18.17 -16.79
N GLY A 310 7.58 17.22 -16.21
CA GLY A 310 8.10 16.00 -16.80
C GLY A 310 9.43 15.67 -16.17
N VAL A 311 9.45 15.13 -14.94
CA VAL A 311 10.59 14.32 -14.50
C VAL A 311 10.43 12.92 -15.11
N TYR A 312 9.20 12.40 -15.17
CA TYR A 312 8.85 11.22 -15.97
C TYR A 312 7.58 11.46 -16.79
N GLY A 313 7.75 12.04 -17.98
CA GLY A 313 6.74 11.96 -19.03
C GLY A 313 7.40 11.34 -20.26
N ASP A 314 7.02 10.10 -20.59
CA ASP A 314 7.37 9.36 -21.82
C ASP A 314 8.79 9.58 -22.39
N GLU A 315 9.82 9.49 -21.55
CA GLU A 315 11.27 9.68 -21.87
C GLU A 315 11.76 11.13 -21.94
N ILE A 316 12.19 11.70 -20.81
CA ILE A 316 13.32 12.67 -20.79
C ILE A 316 14.13 12.44 -19.51
N TYR A 317 15.28 11.77 -19.62
CA TYR A 317 16.30 11.79 -18.58
C TYR A 317 16.89 13.20 -18.52
N ILE A 318 16.71 13.89 -17.39
CA ILE A 318 17.46 15.11 -17.09
C ILE A 318 18.93 14.69 -16.88
N LYS A 319 19.81 15.12 -17.78
CA LYS A 319 21.26 15.03 -17.62
C LYS A 319 21.79 16.16 -16.76
#